data_AF-A0A9D4PYA9-F1
#
_entry.id   AF-A0A9D4PYA9-F1
#
_cell.length_a   1.000
_cell.length_b   1.000
_cell.length_c   1.000
_cell.angle_alpha   90.00
_cell.angle_beta   90.00
_cell.angle_gamma   90.00
#
_symmetry.space_group_name_H-M   'P 1'
#
loop_
_entity.id
_entity.type
_entity.pdbx_description
1 polymer ?
#
loop_
_entity_poly.entity_id
_entity_poly.type
_entity_poly.pdbx_seq_one_letter_code
_entity_poly.pdbx_strand_id
1 'polypeptide(L)'
;MGSAFRKEVPDPRTHMTERERGVVTRTWKSFQGAHKDCGELIFLTMFSRHPDYLQLFHQFRGKIIDELPEDAQFRAHACAVGYQLCSMVDSVSDSVLLEALIRKNAISHLERQGVHPFHFQSMGLATIEAMKAHDERSMNNMAIAAWEKFFAFLLAVTVRVFEECPASATAPRKDSVATGTTVSVAASHVTSPSDACGLRKSEKPSSIKSPPSKH
;
A
#
# COMPACT_ATOMS: atom_id res chain seq x y z
N MET A 1 40.22 -5.35 -11.10
CA MET A 1 39.79 -4.30 -10.14
C MET A 1 38.46 -3.61 -10.48
N GLY A 2 37.81 -3.84 -11.64
CA GLY A 2 36.62 -3.08 -12.05
C GLY A 2 35.25 -3.50 -11.49
N SER A 3 35.13 -4.61 -10.76
CA SER A 3 33.82 -5.10 -10.26
C SER A 3 33.38 -4.46 -8.94
N ALA A 4 34.31 -4.18 -8.02
CA ALA A 4 33.99 -3.55 -6.75
C ALA A 4 33.58 -2.07 -6.93
N PHE A 5 34.24 -1.35 -7.84
CA PHE A 5 33.97 0.07 -8.08
C PHE A 5 32.55 0.31 -8.64
N ARG A 6 32.03 -0.60 -9.48
CA ARG A 6 30.66 -0.50 -10.01
C ARG A 6 29.58 -0.63 -8.94
N LYS A 7 29.87 -1.34 -7.85
CA LYS A 7 28.90 -1.56 -6.76
C LYS A 7 28.68 -0.32 -5.90
N GLU A 8 29.60 0.63 -5.95
CA GLU A 8 29.60 1.86 -5.16
C GLU A 8 29.12 3.08 -5.96
N VAL A 9 28.89 2.94 -7.28
CA VAL A 9 28.30 4.01 -8.09
C VAL A 9 26.80 4.11 -7.76
N PRO A 10 26.31 5.26 -7.26
CA PRO A 10 24.89 5.44 -6.99
C PRO A 10 24.09 5.47 -8.28
N ASP A 11 22.92 4.81 -8.29
CA ASP A 11 21.95 4.99 -9.37
C ASP A 11 21.49 6.47 -9.38
N PRO A 12 21.42 7.13 -10.55
CA PRO A 12 21.15 8.57 -10.63
C PRO A 12 19.74 8.96 -10.21
N ARG A 13 18.81 8.01 -10.09
CA ARG A 13 17.39 8.23 -9.81
C ARG A 13 17.09 8.04 -8.32
N THR A 14 17.57 6.93 -7.76
CA THR A 14 17.39 6.53 -6.37
C THR A 14 18.49 7.01 -5.43
N HIS A 15 19.66 7.37 -5.98
CA HIS A 15 20.89 7.66 -5.24
C HIS A 15 21.38 6.51 -4.34
N MET A 16 20.91 5.29 -4.60
CA MET A 16 21.33 4.07 -3.93
C MET A 16 22.38 3.33 -4.77
N THR A 17 23.43 2.86 -4.10
CA THR A 17 24.43 1.96 -4.66
C THR A 17 23.91 0.52 -4.76
N GLU A 18 24.56 -0.34 -5.55
CA GLU A 18 24.18 -1.76 -5.61
C GLU A 18 24.31 -2.45 -4.24
N ARG A 19 25.33 -2.05 -3.47
CA ARG A 19 25.56 -2.53 -2.11
C ARG A 19 24.40 -2.19 -1.19
N GLU A 20 23.95 -0.93 -1.20
CA GLU A 20 22.82 -0.45 -0.38
C GLU A 20 21.52 -1.13 -0.77
N ARG A 21 21.22 -1.27 -2.07
CA ARG A 21 20.06 -2.02 -2.55
C ARG A 21 20.06 -3.46 -2.04
N GLY A 22 21.21 -4.12 -2.12
CA GLY A 22 21.37 -5.47 -1.58
C GLY A 22 21.14 -5.55 -0.07
N VAL A 23 21.51 -4.51 0.69
CA VAL A 23 21.24 -4.43 2.13
C VAL A 23 19.74 -4.30 2.40
N VAL A 24 19.04 -3.40 1.68
CA VAL A 24 17.58 -3.24 1.79
C VAL A 24 16.87 -4.56 1.50
N THR A 25 17.19 -5.22 0.38
CA THR A 25 16.56 -6.51 0.03
C THR A 25 16.81 -7.59 1.07
N ARG A 26 18.04 -7.74 1.59
CA ARG A 26 18.35 -8.80 2.57
C ARG A 26 17.70 -8.56 3.92
N THR A 27 17.77 -7.33 4.43
CA THR A 27 17.19 -6.99 5.73
C THR A 27 15.66 -7.06 5.69
N TRP A 28 15.03 -6.62 4.60
CA TRP A 28 13.59 -6.81 4.39
C TRP A 28 13.18 -8.29 4.38
N LYS A 29 13.90 -9.13 3.62
CA LYS A 29 13.62 -10.58 3.55
C LYS A 29 13.72 -11.26 4.91
N SER A 30 14.69 -10.87 5.74
CA SER A 30 14.79 -11.36 7.11
C SER A 30 13.58 -10.96 7.94
N PHE A 31 13.22 -9.67 7.91
CA PHE A 31 12.09 -9.13 8.66
C PHE A 31 10.75 -9.75 8.25
N GLN A 32 10.45 -9.77 6.94
CA GLN A 32 9.23 -10.37 6.40
C GLN A 32 9.16 -11.88 6.64
N GLY A 33 10.31 -12.58 6.55
CA GLY A 33 10.38 -14.02 6.82
C GLY A 33 10.04 -14.38 8.27
N ALA A 34 10.42 -13.52 9.21
CA ALA A 34 10.08 -13.67 10.63
C ALA A 34 8.66 -13.19 10.96
N HIS A 35 8.18 -12.15 10.27
CA HIS A 35 6.90 -11.48 10.56
C HIS A 35 5.99 -11.50 9.34
N LYS A 36 5.13 -12.52 9.25
CA LYS A 36 4.12 -12.60 8.19
C LYS A 36 3.17 -11.39 8.19
N ASP A 37 2.93 -10.84 9.38
CA ASP A 37 2.11 -9.65 9.61
C ASP A 37 2.97 -8.39 9.77
N CYS A 38 4.09 -8.30 9.05
CA CYS A 38 5.02 -7.16 9.10
C CYS A 38 4.34 -5.79 8.95
N GLY A 39 3.28 -5.70 8.14
CA GLY A 39 2.49 -4.48 8.01
C GLY A 39 1.81 -4.04 9.31
N GLU A 40 1.33 -4.99 10.13
CA GLU A 40 0.69 -4.67 11.41
C GLU A 40 1.72 -4.09 12.38
N LEU A 41 2.90 -4.73 12.48
CA LEU A 41 4.01 -4.24 13.30
C LEU A 41 4.43 -2.82 12.92
N ILE A 42 4.53 -2.55 11.62
CA ILE A 42 4.88 -1.23 11.09
C ILE A 42 3.83 -0.19 11.48
N PHE A 43 2.53 -0.50 11.33
CA PHE A 43 1.45 0.41 11.71
C PHE A 43 1.37 0.65 13.22
N LEU A 44 1.45 -0.40 14.03
CA LEU A 44 1.43 -0.28 15.49
C LEU A 44 2.62 0.56 15.98
N THR A 45 3.80 0.35 15.38
CA THR A 45 4.97 1.20 15.63
C THR A 45 4.67 2.66 15.29
N MET A 46 4.09 2.94 14.11
CA MET A 46 3.73 4.30 13.72
C MET A 46 2.70 4.93 14.67
N PHE A 47 1.62 4.23 15.00
CA PHE A 47 0.57 4.76 15.88
C PHE A 47 1.04 4.95 17.32
N SER A 48 2.02 4.17 17.79
CA SER A 48 2.65 4.42 19.09
C SER A 48 3.41 5.75 19.14
N ARG A 49 3.91 6.23 18.00
CA ARG A 49 4.65 7.51 17.86
C ARG A 49 3.77 8.67 17.45
N HIS A 50 2.74 8.39 16.66
CA HIS A 50 1.77 9.36 16.16
C HIS A 50 0.35 8.84 16.34
N PRO A 51 -0.19 8.81 17.58
CA PRO A 51 -1.54 8.32 17.83
C PRO A 51 -2.62 9.08 17.06
N ASP A 52 -2.38 10.35 16.76
CA ASP A 52 -3.25 11.23 15.98
C ASP A 52 -3.46 10.73 14.55
N TYR A 53 -2.49 10.02 13.97
CA TYR A 53 -2.60 9.49 12.61
C TYR A 53 -3.67 8.43 12.46
N LEU A 54 -4.10 7.80 13.56
CA LEU A 54 -5.20 6.85 13.56
C LEU A 54 -6.49 7.48 13.00
N GLN A 55 -6.66 8.80 13.14
CA GLN A 55 -7.84 9.52 12.64
C GLN A 55 -7.95 9.57 11.11
N LEU A 56 -6.85 9.34 10.39
CA LEU A 56 -6.79 9.29 8.93
C LEU A 56 -7.50 8.06 8.35
N PHE A 57 -7.73 7.03 9.17
CA PHE A 57 -8.23 5.73 8.73
C PHE A 57 -9.71 5.56 9.06
N HIS A 58 -10.59 6.05 8.19
CA HIS A 58 -12.04 6.11 8.44
C HIS A 58 -12.69 4.79 8.90
N GLN A 59 -12.15 3.64 8.48
CA GLN A 59 -12.69 2.32 8.82
C GLN A 59 -12.44 1.91 10.28
N PHE A 60 -11.39 2.44 10.92
CA PHE A 60 -10.97 2.04 12.26
C PHE A 60 -10.48 3.20 13.14
N ARG A 61 -10.70 4.45 12.72
CA ARG A 61 -10.44 5.63 13.55
C ARG A 61 -11.27 5.59 14.83
N GLY A 62 -10.67 6.04 15.93
CA GLY A 62 -11.32 6.07 17.25
C GLY A 62 -11.24 4.75 18.03
N LYS A 63 -10.65 3.69 17.47
CA LYS A 63 -10.30 2.47 18.21
C LYS A 63 -9.10 2.69 19.12
N ILE A 64 -8.94 1.81 20.12
CA ILE A 64 -7.73 1.75 20.94
C ILE A 64 -6.65 1.03 20.14
N ILE A 65 -5.42 1.56 20.14
CA ILE A 65 -4.30 1.02 19.35
C ILE A 65 -4.06 -0.47 19.65
N ASP A 66 -4.09 -0.85 20.93
CA ASP A 66 -3.87 -2.22 21.38
C ASP A 66 -4.96 -3.21 20.92
N GLU A 67 -6.15 -2.71 20.54
CA GLU A 67 -7.26 -3.52 20.02
C GLU A 67 -7.26 -3.63 18.49
N LEU A 68 -6.41 -2.85 17.79
CA LEU A 68 -6.34 -2.87 16.33
C LEU A 68 -6.02 -4.24 15.73
N PRO A 69 -5.13 -5.08 16.31
CA PRO A 69 -4.86 -6.42 15.77
C PRO A 69 -6.11 -7.29 15.63
N GLU A 70 -7.14 -7.07 16.46
CA GLU A 70 -8.40 -7.81 16.39
C GLU A 70 -9.36 -7.25 15.32
N ASP A 71 -9.11 -6.05 14.80
CA ASP A 71 -9.93 -5.43 13.77
C ASP A 71 -9.60 -5.95 12.35
N ALA A 72 -10.60 -6.52 11.69
CA ALA A 72 -10.43 -7.08 10.35
C ALA A 72 -10.10 -6.02 9.27
N GLN A 73 -10.57 -4.78 9.42
CA GLN A 73 -10.27 -3.72 8.44
C GLN A 73 -8.83 -3.23 8.59
N PHE A 74 -8.34 -3.10 9.81
CA PHE A 74 -6.95 -2.82 10.12
C PHE A 74 -6.03 -3.92 9.55
N ARG A 75 -6.28 -5.20 9.87
CA ARG A 75 -5.45 -6.30 9.35
C ARG A 75 -5.41 -6.33 7.83
N ALA A 76 -6.55 -6.11 7.17
CA ALA A 76 -6.61 -6.04 5.71
C ALA A 76 -5.77 -4.88 5.15
N HIS A 77 -5.84 -3.70 5.77
CA HIS A 77 -5.06 -2.55 5.34
C HIS A 77 -3.57 -2.72 5.61
N ALA A 78 -3.20 -3.21 6.79
CA ALA A 78 -1.83 -3.52 7.18
C ALA A 78 -1.19 -4.54 6.22
N CYS A 79 -1.92 -5.60 5.88
CA CYS A 79 -1.51 -6.60 4.90
C CYS A 79 -1.26 -5.96 3.51
N ALA A 80 -2.16 -5.08 3.05
CA ALA A 80 -1.97 -4.37 1.78
C ALA A 80 -0.71 -3.50 1.75
N VAL A 81 -0.40 -2.80 2.85
CA VAL A 81 0.84 -2.02 2.98
C VAL A 81 2.08 -2.92 3.00
N GLY A 82 2.03 -4.03 3.71
CA GLY A 82 3.08 -5.05 3.70
C GLY A 82 3.41 -5.51 2.28
N TYR A 83 2.39 -5.88 1.49
CA TYR A 83 2.57 -6.27 0.09
C TYR A 83 3.12 -5.15 -0.80
N GLN A 84 2.67 -3.92 -0.59
CA GLN A 84 3.17 -2.78 -1.35
C GLN A 84 4.66 -2.50 -1.07
N LEU A 85 5.09 -2.56 0.20
CA LEU A 85 6.50 -2.44 0.57
C LEU A 85 7.33 -3.57 -0.02
N CYS A 86 6.83 -4.82 0.02
CA CYS A 86 7.50 -5.95 -0.64
C CYS A 86 7.72 -5.69 -2.13
N SER A 87 6.68 -5.24 -2.83
CA SER A 87 6.76 -4.97 -4.27
C SER A 87 7.77 -3.87 -4.60
N MET A 88 7.85 -2.83 -3.76
CA MET A 88 8.85 -1.77 -3.90
C MET A 88 10.27 -2.28 -3.63
N VAL A 89 10.47 -3.06 -2.56
CA VAL A 89 11.78 -3.64 -2.23
C VAL A 89 12.26 -4.62 -3.30
N ASP A 90 11.38 -5.45 -3.85
CA ASP A 90 11.70 -6.37 -4.94
C ASP A 90 12.07 -5.64 -6.23
N SER A 91 11.57 -4.42 -6.42
CA SER A 91 11.85 -3.57 -7.58
C SER A 91 13.07 -2.67 -7.39
N VAL A 92 13.77 -2.73 -6.25
CA VAL A 92 14.81 -1.74 -5.90
C VAL A 92 15.95 -1.67 -6.92
N SER A 93 16.24 -2.77 -7.64
CA SER A 93 17.25 -2.82 -8.69
C SER A 93 16.81 -2.22 -10.03
N ASP A 94 15.52 -2.01 -10.23
CA ASP A 94 14.94 -1.35 -11.40
C ASP A 94 14.34 -0.01 -10.97
N SER A 95 15.15 1.04 -11.08
CA SER A 95 14.77 2.37 -10.58
C SER A 95 13.57 2.97 -11.31
N VAL A 96 13.31 2.56 -12.55
CA VAL A 96 12.14 3.02 -13.32
C VAL A 96 10.87 2.32 -12.82
N LEU A 97 10.91 1.01 -12.61
CA LEU A 97 9.80 0.25 -12.04
C LEU A 97 9.49 0.70 -10.61
N LEU A 98 10.52 0.89 -9.78
CA LEU A 98 10.35 1.39 -8.42
C LEU A 98 9.65 2.75 -8.40
N GLU A 99 10.11 3.71 -9.22
CA GLU A 99 9.47 5.02 -9.34
C GLU A 99 8.00 4.90 -9.74
N ALA A 100 7.69 4.06 -10.74
CA ALA A 100 6.32 3.84 -11.20
C ALA A 100 5.40 3.27 -10.10
N LEU A 101 5.90 2.32 -9.30
CA LEU A 101 5.16 1.75 -8.16
C LEU A 101 4.91 2.80 -7.07
N ILE A 102 5.91 3.62 -6.74
CA ILE A 102 5.75 4.69 -5.76
C ILE A 102 4.75 5.74 -6.27
N ARG A 103 4.85 6.16 -7.53
CA ARG A 103 3.89 7.10 -8.13
C ARG A 103 2.46 6.58 -8.06
N LYS A 104 2.24 5.31 -8.45
CA LYS A 104 0.92 4.67 -8.35
C LYS A 104 0.40 4.67 -6.92
N ASN A 105 1.26 4.34 -5.94
CA ASN A 105 0.89 4.37 -4.54
C ASN A 105 0.52 5.79 -4.08
N ALA A 106 1.35 6.79 -4.38
CA ALA A 106 1.10 8.18 -4.02
C ALA A 106 -0.22 8.72 -4.61
N ILE A 107 -0.51 8.42 -5.89
CA ILE A 107 -1.77 8.80 -6.55
C ILE A 107 -2.98 8.26 -5.77
N SER A 108 -2.93 7.00 -5.33
CA SER A 108 -4.01 6.39 -4.53
C SER A 108 -4.20 6.99 -3.13
N HIS A 109 -3.29 7.87 -2.70
CA HIS A 109 -3.38 8.60 -1.44
C HIS A 109 -3.82 10.05 -1.62
N LEU A 110 -3.87 10.59 -2.85
CA LEU A 110 -4.42 11.93 -3.12
C LEU A 110 -5.90 12.04 -2.75
N GLU A 111 -6.65 10.93 -2.91
CA GLU A 111 -8.08 10.85 -2.57
C GLU A 111 -8.33 10.64 -1.07
N ARG A 112 -7.28 10.40 -0.27
CA ARG A 112 -7.39 10.13 1.17
C ARG A 112 -7.32 11.43 1.94
N GLN A 113 -8.45 11.86 2.47
CA GLN A 113 -8.57 13.12 3.22
C GLN A 113 -7.57 13.18 4.38
N GLY A 114 -6.82 14.29 4.45
CA GLY A 114 -5.85 14.55 5.52
C GLY A 114 -4.49 13.85 5.35
N VAL A 115 -4.33 12.97 4.34
CA VAL A 115 -3.03 12.38 4.04
C VAL A 115 -2.15 13.43 3.34
N HIS A 116 -0.91 13.49 3.78
CA HIS A 116 0.12 14.44 3.35
C HIS A 116 1.48 13.74 3.26
N PRO A 117 2.43 14.24 2.47
CA PRO A 117 3.74 13.60 2.28
C PRO A 117 4.49 13.27 3.58
N PHE A 118 4.38 14.10 4.63
CA PHE A 118 5.05 13.83 5.91
C PHE A 118 4.55 12.54 6.59
N HIS A 119 3.32 12.07 6.33
CA HIS A 119 2.85 10.78 6.86
C HIS A 119 3.62 9.60 6.25
N PHE A 120 4.04 9.70 4.98
CA PHE A 120 4.91 8.70 4.36
C PHE A 120 6.31 8.70 4.97
N GLN A 121 6.81 9.88 5.36
CA GLN A 121 8.07 9.98 6.10
C GLN A 121 7.98 9.25 7.43
N SER A 122 6.94 9.50 8.22
CA SER A 122 6.71 8.80 9.49
C SER A 122 6.53 7.30 9.29
N MET A 123 5.92 6.86 8.20
CA MET A 123 5.83 5.45 7.85
C MET A 123 7.20 4.81 7.57
N GLY A 124 8.08 5.54 6.87
CA GLY A 124 9.45 5.10 6.65
C GLY A 124 10.23 4.94 7.95
N LEU A 125 10.11 5.93 8.85
CA LEU A 125 10.75 5.88 10.18
C LEU A 125 10.23 4.71 11.02
N ALA A 126 8.91 4.51 11.05
CA ALA A 126 8.29 3.38 11.75
C ALA A 126 8.73 2.02 11.18
N THR A 127 8.94 1.93 9.87
CA THR A 127 9.47 0.70 9.24
C THR A 127 10.89 0.40 9.71
N ILE A 128 11.78 1.40 9.70
CA ILE A 128 13.17 1.25 10.18
C ILE A 128 13.17 0.84 11.65
N GLU A 129 12.33 1.46 12.46
CA GLU A 129 12.22 1.15 13.89
C GLU A 129 11.73 -0.27 14.15
N ALA A 130 10.66 -0.70 13.47
CA ALA A 130 10.12 -2.06 13.59
C ALA A 130 11.16 -3.12 13.19
N MET A 131 11.90 -2.86 12.11
CA MET A 131 13.00 -3.74 11.69
C MET A 131 14.16 -3.76 12.70
N LYS A 132 14.50 -2.61 13.29
CA LYS A 132 15.55 -2.53 14.31
C LYS A 132 15.15 -3.27 15.59
N ALA A 133 13.89 -3.16 16.00
CA ALA A 133 13.36 -3.91 17.15
C ALA A 133 13.40 -5.43 16.91
N HIS A 134 13.24 -5.87 15.65
CA HIS A 134 13.35 -7.28 15.29
C HIS A 134 14.81 -7.78 15.31
N ASP A 135 15.74 -7.07 14.68
CA ASP A 135 17.15 -7.45 14.62
C ASP A 135 18.07 -6.22 14.56
N GLU A 136 18.43 -5.72 15.74
CA GLU A 136 19.32 -4.56 15.89
C GLU A 136 20.71 -4.81 15.29
N ARG A 137 21.20 -6.06 15.31
CA ARG A 137 22.53 -6.40 14.79
C ARG A 137 22.56 -6.27 13.27
N SER A 138 21.53 -6.77 12.59
CA SER A 138 21.40 -6.65 11.13
C SER A 138 21.06 -5.22 10.72
N MET A 139 20.24 -4.52 11.49
CA MET A 139 19.91 -3.09 11.30
C MET A 139 21.00 -2.15 11.85
N ASN A 140 22.24 -2.40 11.47
CA ASN A 140 23.39 -1.53 11.77
C ASN A 140 23.35 -0.20 10.98
N ASN A 141 24.30 0.70 11.24
CA ASN A 141 24.36 2.04 10.63
C ASN A 141 24.28 2.03 9.09
N MET A 142 24.90 1.05 8.42
CA MET A 142 24.83 0.95 6.97
C MET A 142 23.42 0.55 6.50
N ALA A 143 22.77 -0.38 7.21
CA ALA A 143 21.41 -0.78 6.89
C ALA A 143 20.43 0.38 7.10
N ILE A 144 20.54 1.08 8.23
CA ILE A 144 19.74 2.26 8.53
C ILE A 144 19.92 3.31 7.42
N ALA A 145 21.16 3.67 7.08
CA ALA A 145 21.42 4.65 6.01
C ALA A 145 20.88 4.21 4.64
N ALA A 146 20.94 2.92 4.31
CA ALA A 146 20.38 2.39 3.07
C ALA A 146 18.84 2.50 3.04
N TRP A 147 18.18 2.21 4.16
CA TRP A 147 16.73 2.38 4.30
C TRP A 147 16.29 3.84 4.32
N GLU A 148 17.06 4.72 4.94
CA GLU A 148 16.82 6.17 4.89
C GLU A 148 16.87 6.68 3.45
N LYS A 149 17.84 6.22 2.64
CA LYS A 149 17.88 6.55 1.20
C LYS A 149 16.67 6.01 0.44
N PHE A 150 16.27 4.76 0.70
CA PHE A 150 15.09 4.17 0.08
C PHE A 150 13.82 5.00 0.38
N PHE A 151 13.60 5.36 1.65
CA PHE A 151 12.44 6.16 2.04
C PHE A 151 12.55 7.63 1.62
N ALA A 152 13.77 8.19 1.54
CA ALA A 152 13.98 9.52 0.97
C ALA A 152 13.58 9.56 -0.50
N PHE A 153 13.94 8.54 -1.28
CA PHE A 153 13.48 8.42 -2.67
C PHE A 153 11.97 8.26 -2.75
N LEU A 154 11.37 7.40 -1.92
CA LEU A 154 9.91 7.24 -1.84
C LEU A 154 9.23 8.57 -1.56
N LEU A 155 9.68 9.30 -0.53
CA LEU A 155 9.14 10.59 -0.15
C LEU A 155 9.30 11.62 -1.28
N ALA A 156 10.45 11.69 -1.94
CA ALA A 156 10.69 12.61 -3.04
C ALA A 156 9.75 12.38 -4.24
N VAL A 157 9.46 11.12 -4.58
CA VAL A 157 8.45 10.79 -5.60
C VAL A 157 7.06 11.18 -5.13
N THR A 158 6.70 10.89 -3.88
CA THR A 158 5.38 11.22 -3.32
C THR A 158 5.15 12.74 -3.29
N VAL A 159 6.13 13.53 -2.85
CA VAL A 159 6.05 15.00 -2.86
C VAL A 159 5.79 15.51 -4.27
N ARG A 160 6.56 15.05 -5.26
CA ARG A 160 6.33 15.42 -6.67
C ARG A 160 4.90 15.11 -7.12
N VAL A 161 4.37 13.94 -6.79
CA VAL A 161 2.98 13.57 -7.15
C VAL A 161 1.95 14.50 -6.49
N PHE A 162 2.12 14.82 -5.22
CA PHE A 162 1.22 15.72 -4.48
C PHE A 162 1.29 17.16 -5.00
N GLU A 163 2.46 17.62 -5.47
CA GLU A 163 2.64 18.93 -6.10
C GLU A 163 2.12 18.98 -7.54
N GLU A 164 2.31 17.91 -8.32
CA GLU A 164 1.82 17.78 -9.71
C GLU A 164 0.29 17.65 -9.78
N CYS A 165 -0.32 17.07 -8.76
CA CYS A 165 -1.75 16.77 -8.70
C CYS A 165 -2.37 17.29 -7.39
N PRO A 166 -2.43 18.62 -7.18
CA PRO A 166 -3.11 19.17 -6.02
C PRO A 166 -4.58 18.72 -6.06
N ALA A 167 -5.13 18.40 -4.89
CA ALA A 167 -6.46 17.80 -4.70
C ALA A 167 -7.67 18.67 -5.12
N SER A 168 -7.52 19.55 -6.13
CA SER A 168 -8.56 20.45 -6.63
C SER A 168 -8.72 20.46 -8.16
N ALA A 169 -8.16 19.50 -8.91
CA ALA A 169 -8.48 19.34 -10.34
C ALA A 169 -9.85 18.67 -10.60
N THR A 170 -10.67 18.47 -9.56
CA THR A 170 -12.03 17.89 -9.66
C THR A 170 -13.04 18.66 -8.79
N ALA A 171 -13.24 19.95 -9.08
CA ALA A 171 -14.53 20.58 -8.81
C ALA A 171 -15.51 20.20 -9.93
N PRO A 172 -16.76 19.80 -9.64
CA PRO A 172 -17.73 19.53 -10.70
C PRO A 172 -18.11 20.86 -11.36
N ARG A 173 -17.92 20.97 -12.68
CA ARG A 173 -18.46 22.09 -13.46
C ARG A 173 -19.98 21.93 -13.51
N LYS A 174 -20.68 22.47 -12.52
CA LYS A 174 -22.10 22.79 -12.61
C LYS A 174 -22.21 24.10 -13.37
N ASP A 175 -22.29 24.02 -14.69
CA ASP A 175 -22.91 25.08 -15.48
C ASP A 175 -24.20 24.55 -16.09
N SER A 176 -25.24 25.31 -15.79
CA SER A 176 -26.65 25.10 -15.99
C SER A 176 -27.09 25.66 -17.35
N VAL A 177 -27.92 24.88 -18.05
CA VAL A 177 -29.14 25.27 -18.81
C VAL A 177 -29.04 26.32 -19.93
N ALA A 178 -29.45 25.89 -21.13
CA ALA A 178 -30.35 26.61 -22.04
C ALA A 178 -31.18 25.57 -22.84
N THR A 179 -32.43 25.29 -22.44
CA THR A 179 -33.68 25.65 -23.13
C THR A 179 -33.78 25.30 -24.62
N GLY A 180 -34.76 24.45 -24.98
CA GLY A 180 -35.17 24.32 -26.39
C GLY A 180 -36.11 23.14 -26.71
N THR A 181 -37.41 23.35 -26.51
CA THR A 181 -38.51 22.94 -27.41
C THR A 181 -38.91 21.46 -27.56
N THR A 182 -40.16 21.24 -27.16
CA THR A 182 -41.04 20.09 -27.42
C THR A 182 -41.35 19.85 -28.90
N VAL A 183 -41.39 18.58 -29.35
CA VAL A 183 -42.43 18.06 -30.25
C VAL A 183 -42.77 16.62 -29.86
N SER A 184 -44.07 16.39 -29.68
CA SER A 184 -44.76 15.11 -29.46
C SER A 184 -45.09 14.45 -30.80
N VAL A 185 -44.93 13.13 -30.95
CA VAL A 185 -45.84 12.27 -31.74
C VAL A 185 -45.86 10.82 -31.19
N ALA A 186 -47.06 10.42 -30.78
CA ALA A 186 -47.76 9.12 -30.86
C ALA A 186 -47.08 7.77 -30.55
N ALA A 187 -47.59 7.20 -29.44
CA ALA A 187 -48.18 5.87 -29.27
C ALA A 187 -47.98 4.76 -30.32
N SER A 188 -47.62 3.57 -29.82
CA SER A 188 -48.36 2.33 -30.07
C SER A 188 -48.10 1.29 -28.97
N HIS A 189 -49.19 0.62 -28.58
CA HIS A 189 -49.28 -0.51 -27.66
C HIS A 189 -48.34 -1.68 -28.03
N VAL A 190 -47.99 -2.53 -27.05
CA VAL A 190 -48.33 -3.98 -27.03
C VAL A 190 -47.64 -4.70 -25.85
N THR A 191 -48.51 -5.20 -24.95
CA THR A 191 -48.48 -6.41 -24.08
C THR A 191 -47.20 -6.91 -23.36
N SER A 192 -47.33 -7.12 -22.04
CA SER A 192 -46.57 -8.11 -21.25
C SER A 192 -46.84 -9.55 -21.69
N PRO A 193 -45.91 -10.48 -21.39
CA PRO A 193 -46.20 -11.40 -20.28
C PRO A 193 -45.00 -11.72 -19.37
N SER A 194 -45.36 -12.19 -18.18
CA SER A 194 -44.58 -12.92 -17.18
C SER A 194 -43.70 -14.03 -17.79
N ASP A 195 -42.51 -14.27 -17.24
CA ASP A 195 -42.17 -15.57 -16.65
C ASP A 195 -40.79 -15.67 -15.99
N ALA A 196 -40.75 -16.64 -15.08
CA ALA A 196 -39.76 -16.97 -14.08
C ALA A 196 -38.41 -17.49 -14.60
N CYS A 197 -37.34 -17.17 -13.87
CA CYS A 197 -36.13 -18.00 -13.72
C CYS A 197 -35.32 -17.39 -12.55
N GLY A 198 -34.80 -18.07 -11.53
CA GLY A 198 -34.63 -19.47 -11.21
C GLY A 198 -33.57 -19.50 -10.11
N LEU A 199 -33.96 -19.91 -8.91
CA LEU A 199 -33.07 -20.18 -7.78
C LEU A 199 -32.07 -21.29 -8.13
N ARG A 200 -30.78 -21.10 -7.83
CA ARG A 200 -29.91 -22.19 -7.33
C ARG A 200 -28.96 -21.67 -6.27
N LYS A 201 -29.14 -22.18 -5.04
CA LYS A 201 -28.19 -22.13 -3.94
C LYS A 201 -27.09 -23.15 -4.21
N SER A 202 -25.83 -22.80 -3.98
CA SER A 202 -24.70 -23.71 -4.01
C SER A 202 -24.61 -24.47 -2.69
N GLU A 203 -24.69 -25.80 -2.77
CA GLU A 203 -24.43 -26.73 -1.67
C GLU A 203 -22.91 -26.95 -1.48
N LYS A 204 -22.48 -27.06 -0.22
CA LYS A 204 -21.11 -27.43 0.19
C LYS A 204 -20.89 -28.94 0.01
N PRO A 205 -19.70 -29.39 -0.44
CA PRO A 205 -19.31 -30.79 -0.30
C PRO A 205 -18.64 -31.08 1.06
N SER A 206 -19.08 -32.21 1.61
CA SER A 206 -18.73 -32.88 2.85
C SER A 206 -17.33 -33.52 2.85
N SER A 207 -16.76 -33.60 4.05
CA SER A 207 -15.53 -34.27 4.46
C SER A 207 -15.26 -35.65 3.84
N ILE A 208 -14.01 -35.86 3.42
CA ILE A 208 -13.43 -37.17 3.08
C ILE A 208 -12.66 -37.70 4.30
N LYS A 209 -13.01 -38.92 4.74
CA LYS A 209 -12.29 -39.70 5.76
C LYS A 209 -11.11 -40.44 5.12
N SER A 210 -9.94 -40.42 5.78
CA SER A 210 -8.77 -41.24 5.44
C SER A 210 -8.89 -42.67 5.99
N PRO A 211 -8.39 -43.71 5.28
CA PRO A 211 -8.28 -45.08 5.78
C PRO A 211 -6.91 -45.37 6.45
N PRO A 212 -6.80 -46.49 7.21
CA PRO A 212 -5.78 -46.65 8.25
C PRO A 212 -4.46 -47.29 7.77
N SER A 213 -3.41 -46.99 8.54
CA SER A 213 -2.05 -47.53 8.49
C SER A 213 -2.01 -49.05 8.72
N LYS A 214 -1.15 -49.74 7.96
CA LYS A 214 -0.68 -51.11 8.25
C LYS A 214 0.85 -51.12 8.25
N HIS A 215 1.37 -51.66 9.36
CA HIS A 215 2.67 -52.28 9.63
C HIS A 215 3.96 -51.63 9.13
#